data_AF-A0A0Q9PPL6-F1
#
_entry.id   AF-A0A0Q9PPL6-F1
#
_cell.length_a   1.000
_cell.length_b   1.000
_cell.length_c   1.000
_cell.angle_alpha   90.00
_cell.angle_beta   90.00
_cell.angle_gamma   90.00
#
_symmetry.space_group_name_H-M   'P 1'
#
loop_
_entity.id
_entity.type
_entity.pdbx_description
1 polymer ?
#
loop_
_entity_poly.entity_id
_entity_poly.type
_entity_poly.pdbx_seq_one_letter_code
_entity_poly.pdbx_strand_id
1 'polypeptide(L)'
;MTDFESRLRDTLLERAGAPAPAVGLADGARRRLRRRRTTWAVAAAAVLAAAVPVGLTALGPGTDGSGGVADGGTASRAVGAGDGYRAESWHDLTLEVPADWGYGGVTDWCMGSGAPADRSGVVRPDTLAIAIACTPAQGYGVTIGSSATYDPVVESGAVWQYDTDGVDQAMYPDGAWLGVWYGADLVVTVVTPDRETTRRVVDSVHRFDGADPNGCPAMLGEAEAMKGTGGVDALSLCRYGPDDQLTASRRVVGPDLEAADTAIFSSPRKTVEVDCPTELDLSRIALLRQGAYVATAVTGADCDGWNGLFVSGTERELTPEALRVLDLDRLP
;
A
#
# COMPACT_ATOMS: atom_id res chain seq x y z
N MET A 1 46.04 29.54 -19.79
CA MET A 1 44.99 28.51 -19.94
C MET A 1 45.40 27.13 -19.39
N THR A 2 46.54 27.00 -18.69
CA THR A 2 47.05 25.70 -18.20
C THR A 2 46.66 25.36 -16.76
N ASP A 3 46.21 26.33 -15.95
CA ASP A 3 45.91 26.12 -14.51
C ASP A 3 44.63 25.28 -14.28
N PHE A 4 43.62 25.41 -15.15
CA PHE A 4 42.38 24.64 -15.03
C PHE A 4 42.62 23.15 -15.33
N GLU A 5 43.42 22.86 -16.35
CA GLU A 5 43.73 21.49 -16.78
C GLU A 5 44.58 20.77 -15.74
N SER A 6 45.52 21.47 -15.08
CA SER A 6 46.27 20.92 -13.94
C SER A 6 45.38 20.63 -12.74
N ARG A 7 44.47 21.55 -12.37
CA ARG A 7 43.57 21.33 -11.22
C ARG A 7 42.61 20.17 -11.45
N LEU A 8 42.10 20.01 -12.68
CA LEU A 8 41.22 18.90 -13.04
C LEU A 8 41.97 17.56 -13.00
N ARG A 9 43.22 17.55 -13.46
CA ARG A 9 44.06 16.35 -13.46
C ARG A 9 44.45 15.93 -12.05
N ASP A 10 44.77 16.88 -11.18
CA ASP A 10 45.11 16.61 -9.78
C ASP A 10 43.90 16.09 -8.99
N THR A 11 42.71 16.67 -9.16
CA THR A 11 41.50 16.17 -8.49
C THR A 11 41.09 14.77 -8.97
N LEU A 12 41.32 14.45 -10.24
CA LEU A 12 41.05 13.10 -10.77
C LEU A 12 42.06 12.07 -10.26
N LEU A 13 43.34 12.42 -10.14
CA LEU A 13 44.37 11.55 -9.57
C LEU A 13 44.17 11.32 -8.07
N GLU A 14 43.78 12.36 -7.33
CA GLU A 14 43.48 12.28 -5.90
C GLU A 14 42.27 11.36 -5.63
N ARG A 15 41.23 11.42 -6.47
CA ARG A 15 40.06 10.52 -6.34
C ARG A 15 40.31 9.10 -6.85
N ALA A 16 41.26 8.89 -7.77
CA ALA A 16 41.62 7.56 -8.27
C ALA A 16 42.46 6.75 -7.25
N GLY A 17 43.13 7.41 -6.31
CA GLY A 17 43.97 6.78 -5.29
C GLY A 17 43.24 6.26 -4.04
N ALA A 18 41.96 6.61 -3.85
CA ALA A 18 41.18 6.17 -2.69
C ALA A 18 40.52 4.80 -2.99
N PRO A 19 40.87 3.71 -2.28
CA PRO A 19 40.14 2.46 -2.42
C PRO A 19 38.70 2.65 -1.95
N ALA A 20 37.74 2.47 -2.85
CA ALA A 20 36.33 2.50 -2.51
C ALA A 20 36.02 1.42 -1.46
N PRO A 21 35.24 1.72 -0.40
CA PRO A 21 34.81 0.70 0.56
C PRO A 21 34.00 -0.37 -0.17
N ALA A 22 34.55 -1.58 -0.24
CA ALA A 22 33.98 -2.73 -0.97
C ALA A 22 32.84 -3.43 -0.21
N VAL A 23 32.07 -2.70 0.59
CA VAL A 23 30.91 -3.21 1.32
C VAL A 23 29.67 -2.57 0.72
N GLY A 24 28.93 -3.34 -0.09
CA GLY A 24 27.66 -2.90 -0.71
C GLY A 24 27.52 -3.20 -2.20
N LEU A 25 28.63 -3.38 -2.93
CA LEU A 25 28.58 -3.68 -4.38
C LEU A 25 28.10 -5.11 -4.67
N ALA A 26 28.43 -6.08 -3.82
CA ALA A 26 27.98 -7.46 -3.98
C ALA A 26 26.47 -7.62 -3.77
N ASP A 27 25.88 -6.89 -2.82
CA ASP A 27 24.44 -6.96 -2.54
C ASP A 27 23.62 -6.15 -3.54
N GLY A 28 24.15 -5.00 -4.02
CA GLY A 28 23.56 -4.26 -5.13
C GLY A 28 23.57 -5.04 -6.46
N ALA A 29 24.65 -5.80 -6.73
CA ALA A 29 24.75 -6.64 -7.92
C ALA A 29 23.77 -7.84 -7.87
N ARG A 30 23.59 -8.46 -6.69
CA ARG A 30 22.61 -9.55 -6.49
C ARG A 30 21.16 -9.07 -6.68
N ARG A 31 20.81 -7.88 -6.19
CA ARG A 31 19.48 -7.26 -6.41
C ARG A 31 19.22 -6.97 -7.89
N ARG A 32 20.20 -6.43 -8.64
CA ARG A 32 20.06 -6.15 -10.08
C ARG A 32 19.98 -7.40 -10.95
N LEU A 33 20.70 -8.47 -10.59
CA LEU A 33 20.65 -9.75 -11.32
C LEU A 33 19.30 -10.48 -11.14
N ARG A 34 18.66 -10.38 -9.96
CA ARG A 34 17.31 -10.93 -9.75
C ARG A 34 16.24 -10.19 -10.57
N ARG A 35 16.25 -8.84 -10.57
CA ARG A 35 15.31 -8.03 -11.39
C ARG A 35 15.42 -8.29 -12.90
N ARG A 36 16.60 -8.62 -13.42
CA ARG A 36 16.78 -8.94 -14.85
C ARG A 36 16.23 -10.31 -15.25
N ARG A 37 16.11 -11.28 -14.33
CA ARG A 37 15.53 -12.59 -14.66
C ARG A 37 14.00 -12.56 -14.75
N THR A 38 13.34 -11.73 -13.96
CA THR A 38 11.88 -11.59 -13.99
C THR A 38 11.38 -10.75 -15.17
N THR A 39 12.12 -9.71 -15.58
CA THR A 39 11.72 -8.85 -16.73
C THR A 39 11.79 -9.55 -18.09
N TRP A 40 12.64 -10.58 -18.26
CA TRP A 40 12.71 -11.34 -19.51
C TRP A 40 11.56 -12.35 -19.69
N ALA A 41 10.84 -12.69 -18.63
CA ALA A 41 9.68 -13.60 -18.72
C ALA A 41 8.38 -12.87 -19.15
N VAL A 42 8.28 -11.55 -18.92
CA VAL A 42 7.07 -10.76 -19.19
C VAL A 42 7.00 -10.21 -20.62
N ALA A 43 8.13 -10.21 -21.35
CA ALA A 43 8.20 -9.65 -22.71
C ALA A 43 7.65 -10.57 -23.83
N ALA A 44 7.00 -11.69 -23.50
CA ALA A 44 6.52 -12.68 -24.48
C ALA A 44 4.98 -12.85 -24.55
N ALA A 45 4.20 -11.99 -23.89
CA ALA A 45 2.73 -12.06 -23.94
C ALA A 45 2.10 -10.71 -24.29
N ALA A 46 2.42 -10.22 -25.49
CA ALA A 46 1.65 -9.17 -26.14
C ALA A 46 1.35 -9.62 -27.56
N VAL A 47 0.10 -10.03 -27.79
CA VAL A 47 -0.73 -9.89 -29.00
C VAL A 47 -1.84 -10.94 -28.89
N LEU A 48 -3.06 -10.50 -28.56
CA LEU A 48 -4.28 -10.83 -29.30
C LEU A 48 -5.45 -10.05 -28.69
N ALA A 49 -5.85 -9.00 -29.41
CA ALA A 49 -7.12 -8.34 -29.26
C ALA A 49 -8.24 -9.33 -29.62
N ALA A 50 -9.24 -9.47 -28.75
CA ALA A 50 -10.53 -10.00 -29.12
C ALA A 50 -11.62 -9.22 -28.37
N ALA A 51 -12.45 -8.57 -29.16
CA ALA A 51 -13.67 -7.89 -28.75
C ALA A 51 -14.60 -8.84 -27.98
N VAL A 52 -15.19 -8.35 -26.88
CA VAL A 52 -16.33 -9.03 -26.24
C VAL A 52 -17.49 -8.03 -26.14
N PRO A 53 -18.71 -8.42 -26.57
CA PRO A 53 -19.86 -7.53 -26.58
C PRO A 53 -20.42 -7.27 -25.18
N VAL A 54 -20.95 -6.07 -25.02
CA VAL A 54 -21.80 -5.62 -23.91
C VAL A 54 -22.97 -6.57 -23.69
N GLY A 55 -23.10 -7.12 -22.48
CA GLY A 55 -24.20 -7.93 -22.02
C GLY A 55 -24.71 -7.46 -20.65
N LEU A 56 -25.49 -6.37 -20.66
CA LEU A 56 -26.25 -5.87 -19.52
C LEU A 56 -27.47 -6.78 -19.27
N THR A 57 -27.39 -7.71 -18.32
CA THR A 57 -28.58 -8.29 -17.66
C THR A 57 -28.24 -8.83 -16.27
N ALA A 58 -28.67 -8.13 -15.21
CA ALA A 58 -29.30 -8.69 -14.01
C ALA A 58 -29.64 -7.57 -13.01
N LEU A 59 -30.75 -6.88 -13.27
CA LEU A 59 -31.51 -6.16 -12.26
C LEU A 59 -32.28 -7.20 -11.42
N GLY A 60 -32.00 -7.27 -10.12
CA GLY A 60 -32.83 -7.92 -9.11
C GLY A 60 -33.39 -6.85 -8.16
N PRO A 61 -34.68 -6.91 -7.77
CA PRO A 61 -35.39 -5.81 -7.11
C PRO A 61 -35.05 -5.72 -5.61
N GLY A 62 -35.22 -4.50 -5.09
CA GLY A 62 -34.74 -4.05 -3.78
C GLY A 62 -35.28 -4.79 -2.56
N THR A 63 -34.48 -4.69 -1.50
CA THR A 63 -34.96 -4.71 -0.12
C THR A 63 -34.39 -3.48 0.58
N ASP A 64 -35.29 -2.67 1.11
CA ASP A 64 -34.98 -1.52 1.96
C ASP A 64 -34.24 -2.00 3.21
N GLY A 65 -32.91 -1.90 3.17
CA GLY A 65 -32.05 -2.09 4.32
C GLY A 65 -31.34 -0.80 4.62
N SER A 66 -31.88 -0.01 5.55
CA SER A 66 -31.13 1.05 6.23
C SER A 66 -29.95 0.38 6.96
N GLY A 67 -28.82 0.27 6.27
CA GLY A 67 -27.56 -0.16 6.85
C GLY A 67 -27.10 0.93 7.80
N GLY A 68 -27.47 0.80 9.07
CA GLY A 68 -26.82 1.55 10.13
C GLY A 68 -25.33 1.25 10.08
N VAL A 69 -24.55 2.25 9.70
CA VAL A 69 -23.10 2.26 9.91
C VAL A 69 -22.90 2.02 11.41
N ALA A 70 -22.21 0.95 11.76
CA ALA A 70 -21.80 0.72 13.13
C ALA A 70 -20.74 1.77 13.48
N ASP A 71 -21.18 2.91 14.03
CA ASP A 71 -20.32 3.82 14.78
C ASP A 71 -19.80 3.07 16.01
N GLY A 72 -18.50 2.79 16.06
CA GLY A 72 -17.90 2.17 17.25
C GLY A 72 -16.49 1.59 17.13
N GLY A 73 -15.82 1.67 15.98
CA GLY A 73 -14.39 1.36 15.88
C GLY A 73 -13.58 2.59 16.26
N THR A 74 -12.82 2.55 17.36
CA THR A 74 -11.86 3.62 17.63
C THR A 74 -10.69 3.38 16.70
N ALA A 75 -10.55 4.19 15.64
CA ALA A 75 -9.44 4.05 14.71
C ALA A 75 -8.12 4.00 15.49
N SER A 76 -7.43 2.86 15.46
CA SER A 76 -6.15 2.70 16.15
C SER A 76 -5.15 3.66 15.50
N ARG A 77 -4.82 4.74 16.22
CA ARG A 77 -3.84 5.73 15.80
C ARG A 77 -2.46 5.05 15.76
N ALA A 78 -1.86 5.01 14.57
CA ALA A 78 -0.45 4.67 14.44
C ALA A 78 0.39 5.63 15.29
N VAL A 79 1.38 5.10 16.02
CA VAL A 79 2.26 5.93 16.85
C VAL A 79 3.02 6.87 15.92
N GLY A 80 2.72 8.17 16.00
CA GLY A 80 3.35 9.21 15.18
C GLY A 80 2.40 9.98 14.27
N ALA A 81 1.20 9.46 13.98
CA ALA A 81 0.21 10.19 13.20
C ALA A 81 -0.39 11.34 14.03
N GLY A 82 -0.47 12.55 13.46
CA GLY A 82 -1.09 13.68 14.13
C GLY A 82 -2.62 13.52 14.34
N ASP A 83 -3.22 14.40 15.14
CA ASP A 83 -4.65 14.30 15.46
C ASP A 83 -5.53 14.31 14.21
N GLY A 84 -6.44 13.33 14.11
CA GLY A 84 -7.37 13.17 12.98
C GLY A 84 -6.81 12.41 11.76
N TYR A 85 -5.58 11.90 11.83
CA TYR A 85 -4.91 11.22 10.72
C TYR A 85 -4.51 9.78 11.11
N ARG A 86 -4.31 8.95 10.09
CA ARG A 86 -3.71 7.62 10.21
C ARG A 86 -2.53 7.49 9.25
N ALA A 87 -1.60 6.60 9.60
CA ALA A 87 -0.50 6.25 8.72
C ALA A 87 -0.97 5.27 7.65
N GLU A 88 -0.56 5.51 6.41
CA GLU A 88 -0.68 4.61 5.27
C GLU A 88 0.71 4.22 4.79
N SER A 89 0.89 2.96 4.44
CA SER A 89 2.18 2.43 4.01
C SER A 89 2.03 1.61 2.74
N TRP A 90 2.97 1.80 1.82
CA TRP A 90 3.10 1.02 0.59
C TRP A 90 4.59 0.83 0.29
N HIS A 91 5.03 -0.42 0.33
CA HIS A 91 6.42 -0.84 0.21
C HIS A 91 7.27 -0.18 1.30
N ASP A 92 8.25 0.66 0.94
CA ASP A 92 9.08 1.45 1.83
C ASP A 92 8.61 2.89 1.99
N LEU A 93 7.42 3.24 1.48
CA LEU A 93 6.80 4.56 1.57
C LEU A 93 5.77 4.60 2.69
N THR A 94 5.73 5.71 3.44
CA THR A 94 4.64 6.01 4.36
C THR A 94 4.18 7.47 4.23
N LEU A 95 2.92 7.72 4.56
CA LEU A 95 2.28 9.03 4.57
C LEU A 95 1.15 9.07 5.61
N GLU A 96 0.74 10.26 6.01
CA GLU A 96 -0.47 10.49 6.80
C GLU A 96 -1.66 10.81 5.89
N VAL A 97 -2.81 10.19 6.15
CA VAL A 97 -4.10 10.54 5.51
C VAL A 97 -5.16 10.78 6.58
N PRO A 98 -6.20 11.60 6.31
CA PRO A 98 -7.33 11.74 7.22
C PRO A 98 -7.93 10.40 7.61
N ALA A 99 -8.23 10.21 8.89
CA ALA A 99 -8.58 8.90 9.45
C ALA A 99 -9.89 8.32 8.88
N ASP A 100 -10.77 9.18 8.34
CA ASP A 100 -12.06 8.85 7.75
C ASP A 100 -12.00 8.50 6.24
N TRP A 101 -10.86 8.73 5.56
CA TRP A 101 -10.73 8.38 4.15
C TRP A 101 -10.77 6.88 3.94
N GLY A 102 -11.54 6.38 2.98
CA GLY A 102 -11.62 4.95 2.68
C GLY A 102 -10.40 4.37 1.97
N TYR A 103 -10.46 3.07 1.70
CA TYR A 103 -9.69 2.44 0.64
C TYR A 103 -10.55 2.32 -0.62
N GLY A 104 -9.93 2.32 -1.79
CA GLY A 104 -10.63 2.18 -3.06
C GLY A 104 -10.17 3.20 -4.10
N GLY A 105 -10.76 3.11 -5.30
CA GLY A 105 -10.47 3.97 -6.43
C GLY A 105 -10.88 5.41 -6.17
N VAL A 106 -10.05 6.40 -6.53
CA VAL A 106 -10.49 7.81 -6.65
C VAL A 106 -11.59 7.98 -7.72
N THR A 107 -11.90 6.93 -8.47
CA THR A 107 -13.00 6.84 -9.43
C THR A 107 -14.29 6.29 -8.81
N ASP A 108 -14.29 5.78 -7.59
CA ASP A 108 -15.41 4.99 -7.06
C ASP A 108 -16.68 5.79 -6.81
N TRP A 109 -16.57 7.11 -6.66
CA TRP A 109 -17.73 8.00 -6.60
C TRP A 109 -18.59 7.91 -7.87
N CYS A 110 -17.99 7.58 -9.01
CA CYS A 110 -18.67 7.40 -10.30
C CYS A 110 -19.61 6.20 -10.37
N MET A 111 -19.37 5.19 -9.54
CA MET A 111 -20.21 3.99 -9.54
C MET A 111 -21.52 4.20 -8.77
N GLY A 112 -21.63 5.30 -8.01
CA GLY A 112 -22.82 5.66 -7.25
C GLY A 112 -23.46 6.96 -7.73
N SER A 113 -24.53 7.37 -7.06
CA SER A 113 -25.12 8.71 -7.21
C SER A 113 -24.43 9.76 -6.34
N GLY A 114 -23.14 9.56 -6.02
CA GLY A 114 -22.38 10.40 -5.09
C GLY A 114 -21.60 11.50 -5.80
N ALA A 115 -21.26 12.55 -5.05
CA ALA A 115 -20.31 13.56 -5.46
C ALA A 115 -18.87 13.07 -5.22
N PRO A 116 -17.86 13.62 -5.93
CA PRO A 116 -16.45 13.36 -5.64
C PRO A 116 -16.04 13.55 -4.18
N ALA A 117 -16.69 14.48 -3.47
CA ALA A 117 -16.46 14.78 -2.06
C ALA A 117 -16.96 13.68 -1.11
N ASP A 118 -17.90 12.83 -1.54
CA ASP A 118 -18.54 11.85 -0.67
C ASP A 118 -17.64 10.64 -0.39
N ARG A 119 -16.54 10.47 -1.16
CA ARG A 119 -15.64 9.33 -1.07
C ARG A 119 -14.19 9.74 -1.36
N SER A 120 -13.50 10.23 -0.33
CA SER A 120 -12.04 10.35 -0.40
C SER A 120 -11.40 8.99 -0.08
N GLY A 121 -10.41 8.59 -0.87
CA GLY A 121 -9.82 7.26 -0.76
C GLY A 121 -8.31 7.22 -0.98
N VAL A 122 -7.70 6.12 -0.55
CA VAL A 122 -6.30 5.80 -0.83
C VAL A 122 -6.24 4.71 -1.90
N VAL A 123 -5.72 5.07 -3.07
CA VAL A 123 -5.50 4.16 -4.20
C VAL A 123 -4.06 3.67 -4.16
N ARG A 124 -3.90 2.35 -4.04
CA ARG A 124 -2.60 1.68 -4.14
C ARG A 124 -2.43 1.07 -5.54
N PRO A 125 -1.20 0.78 -5.99
CA PRO A 125 -0.95 0.16 -7.30
C PRO A 125 -1.67 -1.18 -7.54
N ASP A 126 -1.96 -1.94 -6.48
CA ASP A 126 -2.70 -3.21 -6.54
C ASP A 126 -4.22 -3.03 -6.45
N THR A 127 -4.70 -1.81 -6.22
CA THR A 127 -6.13 -1.51 -6.16
C THR A 127 -6.72 -1.59 -7.56
N LEU A 128 -7.68 -2.48 -7.76
CA LEU A 128 -8.46 -2.52 -9.00
C LEU A 128 -9.35 -1.27 -9.09
N ALA A 129 -9.04 -0.39 -10.05
CA ALA A 129 -9.90 0.74 -10.40
C ALA A 129 -10.64 0.45 -11.72
N ILE A 130 -11.96 0.48 -11.69
CA ILE A 130 -12.76 0.36 -12.91
C ILE A 130 -12.67 1.71 -13.65
N ALA A 131 -12.18 1.68 -14.88
CA ALA A 131 -12.13 2.87 -15.73
C ALA A 131 -13.55 3.26 -16.16
N ILE A 132 -14.12 4.26 -15.49
CA ILE A 132 -15.43 4.83 -15.81
C ILE A 132 -15.22 6.24 -16.34
N ALA A 133 -15.81 6.54 -17.50
CA ALA A 133 -15.69 7.83 -18.16
C ALA A 133 -16.57 8.89 -17.49
N CYS A 134 -16.17 9.36 -16.31
CA CYS A 134 -16.78 10.49 -15.62
C CYS A 134 -16.09 11.81 -15.94
N THR A 135 -16.77 12.90 -15.59
CA THR A 135 -16.15 14.22 -15.51
C THR A 135 -16.53 14.85 -14.16
N PRO A 136 -15.56 15.13 -13.27
CA PRO A 136 -14.12 14.87 -13.45
C PRO A 136 -13.80 13.37 -13.57
N ALA A 137 -12.61 13.01 -14.06
CA ALA A 137 -12.22 11.60 -14.16
C ALA A 137 -11.87 10.99 -12.79
N GLN A 138 -11.36 11.81 -11.87
CA GLN A 138 -10.93 11.43 -10.53
C GLN A 138 -11.63 12.32 -9.49
N GLY A 139 -11.87 11.76 -8.31
CA GLY A 139 -12.35 12.47 -7.13
C GLY A 139 -11.22 12.90 -6.21
N TYR A 140 -11.53 13.04 -4.92
CA TYR A 140 -10.55 13.39 -3.90
C TYR A 140 -9.87 12.14 -3.32
N GLY A 141 -8.66 12.29 -2.82
CA GLY A 141 -7.90 11.20 -2.22
C GLY A 141 -6.40 11.25 -2.49
N VAL A 142 -5.75 10.11 -2.27
CA VAL A 142 -4.34 9.87 -2.61
C VAL A 142 -4.26 8.74 -3.64
N THR A 143 -3.40 8.89 -4.63
CA THR A 143 -3.00 7.80 -5.52
C THR A 143 -1.50 7.58 -5.44
N ILE A 144 -1.11 6.33 -5.13
CA ILE A 144 0.28 5.86 -5.17
C ILE A 144 0.47 5.12 -6.50
N GLY A 145 1.50 5.50 -7.26
CA GLY A 145 1.79 4.95 -8.57
C GLY A 145 3.28 4.79 -8.83
N SER A 146 3.60 4.21 -9.99
CA SER A 146 4.99 4.10 -10.47
C SER A 146 5.45 5.42 -11.08
N SER A 147 6.65 5.87 -10.74
CA SER A 147 7.24 7.06 -11.39
C SER A 147 7.78 6.76 -12.80
N ALA A 148 7.79 5.51 -13.25
CA ALA A 148 8.38 5.11 -14.55
C ALA A 148 7.71 5.77 -15.77
N THR A 149 6.43 6.13 -15.65
CA THR A 149 5.65 6.80 -16.70
C THR A 149 5.28 8.24 -16.32
N TYR A 150 5.78 8.73 -15.17
CA TYR A 150 5.44 10.05 -14.67
C TYR A 150 6.45 11.07 -15.21
N ASP A 151 5.95 12.06 -15.97
CA ASP A 151 6.74 13.21 -16.44
C ASP A 151 6.37 14.43 -15.57
N PRO A 152 7.24 14.83 -14.61
CA PRO A 152 6.91 15.88 -13.65
C PRO A 152 6.83 17.24 -14.32
N VAL A 153 5.65 17.87 -14.26
CA VAL A 153 5.44 19.27 -14.67
C VAL A 153 5.72 20.27 -13.54
N VAL A 154 5.87 19.77 -12.30
CA VAL A 154 6.15 20.55 -11.10
C VAL A 154 7.21 19.84 -10.25
N GLU A 155 7.83 20.59 -9.34
CA GLU A 155 8.79 20.04 -8.38
C GLU A 155 8.11 19.08 -7.38
N SER A 156 8.86 18.07 -6.91
CA SER A 156 8.38 17.17 -5.85
C SER A 156 8.11 17.97 -4.57
N GLY A 157 6.96 17.72 -3.94
CA GLY A 157 6.45 18.50 -2.81
C GLY A 157 5.60 19.71 -3.21
N ALA A 158 5.44 20.00 -4.50
CA ALA A 158 4.61 21.11 -4.95
C ALA A 158 3.14 20.88 -4.61
N VAL A 159 2.46 21.97 -4.22
CA VAL A 159 1.00 22.00 -4.05
C VAL A 159 0.44 23.25 -4.74
N TRP A 160 -0.54 23.03 -5.61
CA TRP A 160 -1.16 24.04 -6.47
C TRP A 160 -2.66 23.78 -6.60
N GLN A 161 -3.39 24.75 -7.13
CA GLN A 161 -4.83 24.61 -7.37
C GLN A 161 -5.08 24.17 -8.82
N TYR A 162 -5.98 23.22 -9.01
CA TYR A 162 -6.52 22.83 -10.31
C TYR A 162 -7.46 23.90 -10.83
N ASP A 163 -7.33 24.21 -12.11
CA ASP A 163 -8.25 25.11 -12.82
C ASP A 163 -8.79 24.36 -14.04
N THR A 164 -10.11 24.36 -14.19
CA THR A 164 -10.81 23.73 -15.31
C THR A 164 -11.08 24.68 -16.47
N ASP A 165 -10.71 25.97 -16.37
CA ASP A 165 -10.90 26.94 -17.43
C ASP A 165 -10.25 26.48 -18.75
N GLY A 166 -11.11 26.24 -19.76
CA GLY A 166 -10.70 25.78 -21.08
C GLY A 166 -10.40 24.27 -21.20
N VAL A 167 -10.76 23.46 -20.21
CA VAL A 167 -10.55 22.00 -20.21
C VAL A 167 -11.86 21.27 -20.57
N ASP A 168 -11.88 20.59 -21.73
CA ASP A 168 -13.06 19.83 -22.18
C ASP A 168 -13.36 18.57 -21.33
N GLN A 169 -12.32 17.98 -20.74
CA GLN A 169 -12.42 16.80 -19.87
C GLN A 169 -11.57 17.00 -18.61
N ALA A 170 -12.20 17.53 -17.57
CA ALA A 170 -11.54 17.75 -16.29
C ALA A 170 -11.04 16.43 -15.70
N MET A 171 -9.75 16.37 -15.35
CA MET A 171 -9.19 15.19 -14.68
C MET A 171 -9.62 15.17 -13.20
N TYR A 172 -9.67 16.33 -12.56
CA TYR A 172 -9.95 16.50 -11.13
C TYR A 172 -11.10 17.48 -10.92
N PRO A 173 -11.72 17.51 -9.72
CA PRO A 173 -12.76 18.49 -9.41
C PRO A 173 -12.25 19.93 -9.57
N ASP A 174 -13.11 20.83 -10.04
CA ASP A 174 -12.76 22.23 -10.21
C ASP A 174 -12.38 22.89 -8.88
N GLY A 175 -11.33 23.71 -8.90
CA GLY A 175 -10.79 24.37 -7.72
C GLY A 175 -10.13 23.43 -6.70
N ALA A 176 -10.00 22.12 -6.98
CA ALA A 176 -9.31 21.17 -6.11
C ALA A 176 -7.85 21.57 -5.92
N TRP A 177 -7.30 21.29 -4.74
CA TRP A 177 -5.88 21.42 -4.48
C TRP A 177 -5.18 20.10 -4.79
N LEU A 178 -4.15 20.16 -5.65
CA LEU A 178 -3.29 19.04 -5.95
C LEU A 178 -1.97 19.17 -5.24
N GLY A 179 -1.43 18.03 -4.86
CA GLY A 179 -0.09 17.89 -4.36
C GLY A 179 0.59 16.71 -5.02
N VAL A 180 1.88 16.82 -5.29
CA VAL A 180 2.65 15.67 -5.78
C VAL A 180 3.92 15.48 -5.01
N TRP A 181 4.23 14.23 -4.69
CA TRP A 181 5.54 13.78 -4.25
C TRP A 181 6.02 12.72 -5.21
N TYR A 182 7.29 12.74 -5.59
CA TYR A 182 7.91 11.66 -6.35
C TYR A 182 9.34 11.39 -5.87
N GLY A 183 9.70 10.11 -5.94
CA GLY A 183 11.02 9.57 -5.67
C GLY A 183 11.52 8.71 -6.83
N ALA A 184 12.50 7.84 -6.55
CA ALA A 184 13.19 7.08 -7.59
C ALA A 184 12.27 6.18 -8.44
N ASP A 185 11.29 5.53 -7.83
CA ASP A 185 10.38 4.57 -8.48
C ASP A 185 8.89 4.76 -8.13
N LEU A 186 8.55 5.75 -7.30
CA LEU A 186 7.19 6.00 -6.82
C LEU A 186 6.77 7.44 -7.03
N VAL A 187 5.48 7.65 -7.30
CA VAL A 187 4.80 8.94 -7.31
C VAL A 187 3.56 8.85 -6.41
N VAL A 188 3.31 9.91 -5.67
CA VAL A 188 2.12 10.11 -4.84
C VAL A 188 1.43 11.37 -5.32
N THR A 189 0.20 11.23 -5.80
CA THR A 189 -0.66 12.36 -6.16
C THR A 189 -1.74 12.51 -5.10
N VAL A 190 -1.88 13.70 -4.55
CA VAL A 190 -2.85 14.07 -3.52
C VAL A 190 -3.84 15.05 -4.14
N VAL A 191 -5.13 14.83 -3.94
CA VAL A 191 -6.20 15.71 -4.43
C VAL A 191 -7.19 15.95 -3.29
N THR A 192 -7.33 17.20 -2.83
CA THR A 192 -8.25 17.55 -1.72
C THR A 192 -9.01 18.84 -2.01
N PRO A 193 -10.14 19.10 -1.32
CA PRO A 193 -10.89 20.34 -1.52
C PRO A 193 -10.17 21.59 -0.98
N ASP A 194 -9.22 21.42 -0.04
CA ASP A 194 -8.50 22.52 0.59
C ASP A 194 -6.98 22.33 0.57
N ARG A 195 -6.25 23.45 0.60
CA ARG A 195 -4.80 23.49 0.52
C ARG A 195 -4.09 22.89 1.73
N GLU A 196 -4.68 23.03 2.92
CA GLU A 196 -4.05 22.65 4.18
C GLU A 196 -3.93 21.13 4.26
N THR A 197 -5.02 20.42 3.98
CA THR A 197 -5.05 18.96 3.88
C THR A 197 -4.08 18.47 2.80
N THR A 198 -4.10 19.06 1.60
CA THR A 198 -3.16 18.66 0.53
C THR A 198 -1.72 18.74 1.00
N ARG A 199 -1.35 19.90 1.56
CA ARG A 199 0.03 20.17 1.97
C ARG A 199 0.46 19.25 3.09
N ARG A 200 -0.39 19.04 4.09
CA ARG A 200 -0.07 18.13 5.20
C ARG A 200 0.19 16.71 4.70
N VAL A 201 -0.67 16.18 3.83
CA VAL A 201 -0.49 14.83 3.28
C VAL A 201 0.81 14.77 2.48
N VAL A 202 1.07 15.71 1.57
CA VAL A 202 2.32 15.75 0.77
C VAL A 202 3.57 15.87 1.64
N ASP A 203 3.57 16.77 2.63
CA ASP A 203 4.71 16.98 3.52
C ASP A 203 4.99 15.77 4.42
N SER A 204 3.99 14.93 4.66
CA SER A 204 4.12 13.69 5.42
C SER A 204 4.72 12.53 4.61
N VAL A 205 4.77 12.63 3.28
CA VAL A 205 5.27 11.54 2.43
C VAL A 205 6.78 11.38 2.61
N HIS A 206 7.19 10.21 3.08
CA HIS A 206 8.60 9.87 3.19
C HIS A 206 8.83 8.36 3.04
N ARG A 207 10.08 7.98 2.76
CA ARG A 207 10.49 6.59 2.88
C ARG A 207 10.89 6.28 4.31
N PHE A 208 10.49 5.13 4.80
CA PHE A 208 10.93 4.62 6.10
C PHE A 208 12.08 3.62 5.93
N ASP A 209 12.93 3.54 6.96
CA ASP A 209 13.97 2.52 7.08
C ASP A 209 13.66 1.65 8.31
N GLY A 210 13.88 0.35 8.18
CA GLY A 210 13.48 -0.63 9.19
C GLY A 210 11.98 -0.91 9.15
N ALA A 211 11.16 -0.12 9.83
CA ALA A 211 9.73 -0.37 9.97
C ALA A 211 8.90 0.91 9.88
N ASP A 212 7.67 0.77 9.39
CA ASP A 212 6.71 1.85 9.28
C ASP A 212 6.12 2.24 10.67
N PRO A 213 5.25 3.28 10.76
CA PRO A 213 4.62 3.69 12.02
C PRO A 213 3.76 2.59 12.69
N ASN A 214 3.33 1.59 11.91
CA ASN A 214 2.59 0.42 12.40
C ASN A 214 3.52 -0.70 12.90
N GLY A 215 4.84 -0.56 12.74
CA GLY A 215 5.83 -1.55 13.14
C GLY A 215 6.06 -2.65 12.10
N CYS A 216 5.61 -2.44 10.87
CA CYS A 216 5.77 -3.37 9.76
C CYS A 216 7.00 -3.01 8.91
N PRO A 217 7.97 -3.92 8.73
CA PRO A 217 9.09 -3.67 7.83
C PRO A 217 8.67 -3.76 6.37
N ALA A 218 9.47 -3.15 5.49
CA ALA A 218 9.17 -3.06 4.06
C ALA A 218 9.18 -4.44 3.36
N MET A 219 9.93 -5.41 3.90
CA MET A 219 10.08 -6.75 3.33
C MET A 219 9.58 -7.84 4.29
N LEU A 220 8.89 -8.86 3.77
CA LEU A 220 8.39 -9.99 4.58
C LEU A 220 9.53 -10.73 5.31
N GLY A 221 10.64 -11.00 4.63
CA GLY A 221 11.78 -11.69 5.26
C GLY A 221 12.40 -10.91 6.42
N GLU A 222 12.25 -9.58 6.45
CA GLU A 222 12.65 -8.76 7.59
C GLU A 222 11.65 -8.94 8.74
N ALA A 223 10.34 -8.96 8.45
CA ALA A 223 9.28 -9.22 9.42
C ALA A 223 9.49 -10.56 10.12
N GLU A 224 9.70 -11.65 9.35
CA GLU A 224 9.94 -13.00 9.85
C GLU A 224 11.22 -13.11 10.69
N ALA A 225 12.21 -12.25 10.44
CA ALA A 225 13.44 -12.19 11.21
C ALA A 225 13.32 -11.39 12.52
N MET A 226 12.24 -10.60 12.70
CA MET A 226 12.10 -9.75 13.87
C MET A 226 11.89 -10.56 15.16
N LYS A 227 12.67 -10.20 16.17
CA LYS A 227 12.61 -10.77 17.52
C LYS A 227 12.19 -9.68 18.49
N GLY A 228 11.04 -9.83 19.13
CA GLY A 228 10.57 -8.91 20.16
C GLY A 228 10.84 -9.44 21.57
N THR A 229 10.45 -8.63 22.56
CA THR A 229 10.76 -8.86 23.99
C THR A 229 9.68 -9.64 24.76
N GLY A 230 8.64 -10.15 24.08
CA GLY A 230 7.64 -11.05 24.66
C GLY A 230 6.40 -10.39 25.31
N GLY A 231 6.16 -9.11 25.07
CA GLY A 231 4.93 -8.41 25.52
C GLY A 231 3.76 -8.52 24.53
N VAL A 232 2.57 -8.10 24.97
CA VAL A 232 1.31 -8.13 24.20
C VAL A 232 0.61 -6.78 24.12
N ASP A 233 1.31 -5.64 24.21
CA ASP A 233 0.64 -4.33 24.25
C ASP A 233 0.31 -3.76 22.86
N ALA A 234 0.77 -4.42 21.79
CA ALA A 234 0.39 -4.11 20.41
C ALA A 234 0.48 -5.35 19.51
N LEU A 235 -0.42 -5.42 18.52
CA LEU A 235 -0.40 -6.37 17.42
C LEU A 235 -0.30 -5.60 16.09
N SER A 236 0.80 -5.80 15.35
CA SER A 236 0.95 -5.28 13.99
C SER A 236 0.52 -6.35 12.99
N LEU A 237 -0.28 -5.94 12.02
CA LEU A 237 -0.77 -6.73 10.90
C LEU A 237 -0.08 -6.17 9.64
N CYS A 238 0.77 -6.96 9.01
CA CYS A 238 1.61 -6.51 7.90
C CYS A 238 1.32 -7.37 6.66
N ARG A 239 0.58 -6.83 5.69
CA ARG A 239 0.28 -7.54 4.44
C ARG A 239 1.40 -7.32 3.44
N TYR A 240 1.88 -8.41 2.86
CA TYR A 240 2.92 -8.46 1.85
C TYR A 240 2.39 -9.06 0.57
N GLY A 241 2.73 -8.45 -0.56
CA GLY A 241 2.37 -8.95 -1.88
C GLY A 241 3.20 -10.17 -2.32
N PRO A 242 2.96 -10.67 -3.54
CA PRO A 242 3.72 -11.76 -4.18
C PRO A 242 5.24 -11.54 -4.21
N ASP A 243 5.69 -10.29 -4.22
CA ASP A 243 7.09 -9.90 -4.29
C ASP A 243 7.73 -9.64 -2.92
N ASP A 244 7.06 -10.09 -1.84
CA ASP A 244 7.46 -9.90 -0.45
C ASP A 244 7.53 -8.44 0.01
N GLN A 245 6.97 -7.48 -0.74
CA GLN A 245 6.93 -6.07 -0.36
C GLN A 245 5.64 -5.72 0.40
N LEU A 246 5.74 -4.84 1.39
CA LEU A 246 4.61 -4.40 2.21
C LEU A 246 3.54 -3.73 1.33
N THR A 247 2.30 -4.17 1.38
CA THR A 247 1.19 -3.58 0.60
C THR A 247 0.13 -2.94 1.48
N ALA A 248 0.08 -3.31 2.76
CA ALA A 248 -0.76 -2.67 3.76
C ALA A 248 -0.22 -2.96 5.17
N SER A 249 -0.48 -2.05 6.10
CA SER A 249 -0.19 -2.28 7.51
C SER A 249 -1.27 -1.70 8.40
N ARG A 250 -1.50 -2.36 9.55
CA ARG A 250 -2.34 -1.84 10.64
C ARG A 250 -1.73 -2.23 11.97
N ARG A 251 -1.82 -1.34 12.95
CA ARG A 251 -1.48 -1.66 14.33
C ARG A 251 -2.74 -1.66 15.18
N VAL A 252 -2.94 -2.71 15.95
CA VAL A 252 -4.02 -2.83 16.94
C VAL A 252 -3.42 -2.63 18.33
N VAL A 253 -3.99 -1.72 19.10
CA VAL A 253 -3.56 -1.39 20.47
C VAL A 253 -4.76 -1.24 21.40
N GLY A 254 -4.49 -1.18 22.71
CA GLY A 254 -5.52 -0.82 23.69
C GLY A 254 -6.63 -1.88 23.83
N PRO A 255 -7.89 -1.47 24.08
CA PRO A 255 -8.99 -2.39 24.37
C PRO A 255 -9.28 -3.41 23.25
N ASP A 256 -9.08 -3.03 21.99
CA ASP A 256 -9.40 -3.90 20.84
C ASP A 256 -8.38 -5.03 20.65
N LEU A 257 -7.21 -4.90 21.28
CA LEU A 257 -6.12 -5.84 21.15
C LEU A 257 -6.48 -7.23 21.67
N GLU A 258 -7.13 -7.32 22.83
CA GLU A 258 -7.52 -8.61 23.41
C GLU A 258 -8.55 -9.33 22.52
N ALA A 259 -9.51 -8.58 21.96
CA ALA A 259 -10.51 -9.11 21.04
C ALA A 259 -9.87 -9.58 19.72
N ALA A 260 -8.98 -8.78 19.14
CA ALA A 260 -8.24 -9.11 17.93
C ALA A 260 -7.34 -10.35 18.13
N ASP A 261 -6.61 -10.39 19.24
CA ASP A 261 -5.74 -11.49 19.60
C ASP A 261 -6.53 -12.79 19.79
N THR A 262 -7.64 -12.72 20.52
CA THR A 262 -8.53 -13.86 20.73
C THR A 262 -9.10 -14.37 19.41
N ALA A 263 -9.62 -13.48 18.56
CA ALA A 263 -10.20 -13.82 17.27
C ALA A 263 -9.22 -14.55 16.35
N ILE A 264 -7.96 -14.08 16.30
CA ILE A 264 -6.92 -14.70 15.47
C ILE A 264 -6.44 -16.02 16.09
N PHE A 265 -5.93 -15.99 17.32
CA PHE A 265 -5.13 -17.10 17.87
C PHE A 265 -5.97 -18.21 18.52
N SER A 266 -7.26 -17.98 18.73
CA SER A 266 -8.20 -19.01 19.23
C SER A 266 -8.87 -19.81 18.12
N SER A 267 -8.57 -19.51 16.84
CA SER A 267 -9.14 -20.22 15.70
C SER A 267 -8.85 -21.73 15.77
N PRO A 268 -9.81 -22.60 15.39
CA PRO A 268 -9.64 -24.05 15.49
C PRO A 268 -8.49 -24.53 14.60
N ARG A 269 -7.90 -25.67 14.95
CA ARG A 269 -6.88 -26.31 14.11
C ARG A 269 -7.52 -26.81 12.83
N LYS A 270 -6.82 -26.65 11.71
CA LYS A 270 -7.26 -27.23 10.45
C LYS A 270 -7.19 -28.75 10.54
N THR A 271 -8.27 -29.43 10.17
CA THR A 271 -8.39 -30.89 10.25
C THR A 271 -8.33 -31.58 8.90
N VAL A 272 -8.44 -30.82 7.81
CA VAL A 272 -8.41 -31.31 6.44
C VAL A 272 -7.15 -30.79 5.77
N GLU A 273 -6.29 -31.71 5.35
CA GLU A 273 -5.16 -31.42 4.48
C GLU A 273 -5.65 -31.44 3.04
N VAL A 274 -5.57 -30.29 2.37
CA VAL A 274 -5.91 -30.16 0.95
C VAL A 274 -4.60 -30.01 0.20
N ASP A 275 -4.32 -30.94 -0.71
CA ASP A 275 -3.13 -30.87 -1.55
C ASP A 275 -3.31 -29.74 -2.57
N CYS A 276 -2.46 -28.72 -2.47
CA CYS A 276 -2.48 -27.56 -3.35
C CYS A 276 -1.20 -27.51 -4.18
N PRO A 277 -1.29 -27.16 -5.48
CA PRO A 277 -0.10 -26.87 -6.26
C PRO A 277 0.65 -25.69 -5.63
N THR A 278 1.97 -25.67 -5.82
CA THR A 278 2.79 -24.52 -5.40
C THR A 278 2.29 -23.26 -6.09
N GLU A 279 1.85 -22.30 -5.29
CA GLU A 279 1.39 -21.00 -5.76
C GLU A 279 2.50 -19.98 -5.49
N LEU A 280 2.94 -19.28 -6.55
CA LEU A 280 4.06 -18.34 -6.46
C LEU A 280 3.62 -16.94 -6.05
N ASP A 281 2.32 -16.64 -6.14
CA ASP A 281 1.78 -15.28 -6.04
C ASP A 281 0.85 -15.10 -4.83
N LEU A 282 1.21 -15.69 -3.69
CA LEU A 282 0.42 -15.59 -2.46
C LEU A 282 0.72 -14.31 -1.68
N SER A 283 -0.34 -13.54 -1.43
CA SER A 283 -0.33 -12.48 -0.42
C SER A 283 -0.32 -13.08 0.99
N ARG A 284 0.50 -12.50 1.87
CA ARG A 284 0.73 -12.99 3.25
C ARG A 284 0.58 -11.86 4.24
N ILE A 285 -0.06 -12.13 5.37
CA ILE A 285 -0.18 -11.19 6.47
C ILE A 285 0.70 -11.68 7.62
N ALA A 286 1.85 -11.05 7.82
CA ALA A 286 2.68 -11.30 8.99
C ALA A 286 2.06 -10.65 10.22
N LEU A 287 2.04 -11.39 11.32
CA LEU A 287 1.51 -10.95 12.60
C LEU A 287 2.67 -10.72 13.56
N LEU A 288 2.83 -9.48 14.02
CA LEU A 288 3.92 -9.08 14.92
C LEU A 288 3.36 -8.65 16.28
N ARG A 289 3.74 -9.33 17.37
CA ARG A 289 3.42 -8.89 18.74
C ARG A 289 4.63 -8.18 19.34
N GLN A 290 4.49 -6.89 19.66
CA GLN A 290 5.61 -6.07 20.15
C GLN A 290 6.87 -6.18 19.26
N GLY A 291 6.67 -6.20 17.94
CA GLY A 291 7.74 -6.37 16.95
C GLY A 291 8.36 -7.78 16.90
N ALA A 292 7.80 -8.80 17.56
CA ALA A 292 8.17 -10.19 17.36
C ALA A 292 7.26 -10.83 16.32
N TYR A 293 7.81 -11.49 15.31
CA TYR A 293 7.01 -12.37 14.45
C TYR A 293 6.43 -13.53 15.24
N VAL A 294 5.11 -13.69 15.18
CA VAL A 294 4.40 -14.77 15.90
C VAL A 294 3.63 -15.71 14.98
N ALA A 295 3.20 -15.24 13.82
CA ALA A 295 2.40 -16.02 12.88
C ALA A 295 2.34 -15.36 11.50
N THR A 296 1.92 -16.14 10.50
CA THR A 296 1.50 -15.63 9.18
C THR A 296 0.09 -16.11 8.90
N ALA A 297 -0.75 -15.25 8.34
CA ALA A 297 -2.03 -15.63 7.75
C ALA A 297 -1.96 -15.52 6.22
N VAL A 298 -2.65 -16.42 5.53
CA VAL A 298 -2.86 -16.37 4.08
C VAL A 298 -4.36 -16.32 3.84
N THR A 299 -4.82 -15.30 3.14
CA THR A 299 -6.25 -15.04 2.88
C THR A 299 -6.49 -14.85 1.40
N GLY A 300 -7.59 -15.40 0.87
CA GLY A 300 -8.01 -15.19 -0.52
C GLY A 300 -7.14 -15.92 -1.55
N ALA A 301 -6.42 -16.98 -1.16
CA ALA A 301 -5.74 -17.85 -2.11
C ALA A 301 -6.76 -18.63 -2.95
N ASP A 302 -6.44 -18.90 -4.22
CA ASP A 302 -7.31 -19.64 -5.14
C ASP A 302 -7.52 -21.10 -4.68
N CYS A 303 -6.51 -21.68 -4.04
CA CYS A 303 -6.62 -23.00 -3.42
C CYS A 303 -6.91 -22.88 -1.93
N ASP A 304 -8.05 -23.43 -1.49
CA ASP A 304 -8.48 -23.43 -0.08
C ASP A 304 -7.45 -24.04 0.89
N GLY A 305 -6.59 -24.94 0.42
CA GLY A 305 -5.51 -25.51 1.23
C GLY A 305 -4.47 -24.48 1.66
N TRP A 306 -4.25 -23.40 0.90
CA TRP A 306 -3.34 -22.32 1.30
C TRP A 306 -3.95 -21.34 2.30
N ASN A 307 -5.27 -21.19 2.30
CA ASN A 307 -5.97 -20.31 3.24
C ASN A 307 -5.85 -20.86 4.68
N GLY A 308 -5.34 -20.04 5.58
CA GLY A 308 -5.07 -20.48 6.95
C GLY A 308 -4.24 -19.50 7.77
N LEU A 309 -4.15 -19.79 9.05
CA LEU A 309 -3.26 -19.13 10.01
C LEU A 309 -2.17 -20.12 10.45
N PHE A 310 -0.91 -19.74 10.24
CA PHE A 310 0.27 -20.56 10.51
C PHE A 310 1.00 -20.02 11.74
N VAL A 311 0.92 -20.77 12.85
CA VAL A 311 1.48 -20.37 14.16
C VAL A 311 2.40 -21.47 14.68
N SER A 312 3.71 -21.21 14.75
CA SER A 312 4.69 -22.14 15.34
C SER A 312 4.57 -23.59 14.85
N GLY A 313 4.38 -23.79 13.54
CA GLY A 313 4.22 -25.11 12.92
C GLY A 313 2.85 -25.75 13.09
N THR A 314 1.87 -25.04 13.67
CA THR A 314 0.47 -25.45 13.68
C THR A 314 -0.32 -24.62 12.66
N GLU A 315 -1.13 -25.29 11.86
CA GLU A 315 -2.09 -24.64 10.95
C GLU A 315 -3.47 -24.57 11.60
N ARG A 316 -4.09 -23.40 11.49
CA ARG A 316 -5.41 -23.07 12.01
C ARG A 316 -6.30 -22.55 10.89
N GLU A 317 -7.60 -22.78 11.03
CA GLU A 317 -8.60 -22.23 10.12
C GLU A 317 -8.72 -20.72 10.31
N LEU A 318 -9.21 -20.03 9.29
CA LEU A 318 -9.55 -18.61 9.39
C LEU A 318 -11.04 -18.48 9.68
N THR A 319 -11.38 -18.18 10.94
CA THR A 319 -12.76 -17.91 11.35
C THR A 319 -13.26 -16.59 10.74
N PRO A 320 -14.58 -16.37 10.62
CA PRO A 320 -15.13 -15.08 10.21
C PRO A 320 -14.65 -13.91 11.09
N GLU A 321 -14.43 -14.15 12.37
CA GLU A 321 -13.86 -13.19 13.33
C GLU A 321 -12.42 -12.86 12.97
N ALA A 322 -11.57 -13.88 12.73
CA ALA A 322 -10.19 -13.69 12.32
C ALA A 322 -10.10 -12.93 10.99
N LEU A 323 -10.92 -13.30 10.00
CA LEU A 323 -10.97 -12.62 8.70
C LEU A 323 -11.33 -11.14 8.84
N ARG A 324 -12.29 -10.78 9.70
CA ARG A 324 -12.63 -9.37 9.97
C ARG A 324 -11.44 -8.59 10.55
N VAL A 325 -10.67 -9.20 11.45
CA VAL A 325 -9.47 -8.58 12.04
C VAL A 325 -8.31 -8.54 11.05
N LEU A 326 -8.23 -9.47 10.10
CA LEU A 326 -7.18 -9.52 9.08
C LEU A 326 -7.51 -8.68 7.83
N ASP A 327 -8.74 -8.21 7.68
CA ASP A 327 -9.16 -7.34 6.59
C ASP A 327 -8.51 -5.95 6.75
N LEU A 328 -7.45 -5.72 5.96
CA LEU A 328 -6.71 -4.45 5.88
C LEU A 328 -7.22 -3.52 4.77
N ASP A 329 -8.27 -3.93 4.05
CA ASP A 329 -8.97 -3.10 3.06
C ASP A 329 -10.20 -2.42 3.67
N ARG A 330 -10.45 -2.66 4.96
CA ARG A 330 -11.42 -1.91 5.77
C ARG A 330 -10.72 -0.94 6.71
N LEU A 331 -11.34 0.22 6.88
CA LEU A 331 -10.98 1.13 7.94
C LEU A 331 -11.17 0.46 9.31
N PRO A 332 -10.28 0.78 10.28
CA PRO A 332 -10.42 0.33 11.66
C PRO A 332 -11.71 0.86 12.32
#